data_AF-A0A834J1X3-F1
#
_entry.id   AF-A0A834J1X3-F1
#
_cell.length_a   1.000
_cell.length_b   1.000
_cell.length_c   1.000
_cell.angle_alpha   90.00
_cell.angle_beta   90.00
_cell.angle_gamma   90.00
#
_symmetry.space_group_name_H-M   'P 1'
#
loop_
_entity.id
_entity.type
_entity.pdbx_description
1 polymer ?
#
loop_
_entity_poly.entity_id
_entity_poly.type
_entity_poly.pdbx_seq_one_letter_code
_entity_poly.pdbx_strand_id
1 'polypeptide(L)'
;MCSCLDGGSTITGGRSAARAGSYERLGSAPTIFEISSMMQRARRRIGHREEDILDSERQEELRFYNDDQTWTAVVVEKNLRTIDLCELLKVKRNVSGIAWSVVETWPELGFERTLEDHEDILAVHREMEMFAPHHERKFYFRQDFLKYEFFINPKQFFPTDMVAFPHDEDRGTFCEVESALRNYLSREDGECPQVFSSVWMRDELSNTWRKTYMLLRERKLYTTKKVSLPLRNYLLDYPIVEYPGLN
;
A
#
# COMPACT_ATOMS: atom_id res chain seq x y z
N MET A 1 32.70 -7.52 15.10
CA MET A 1 33.22 -8.85 15.46
C MET A 1 32.04 -9.67 15.97
N CYS A 2 31.84 -10.85 15.39
CA CYS A 2 30.76 -11.80 15.67
C CYS A 2 30.85 -12.38 17.09
N SER A 3 29.71 -12.84 17.62
CA SER A 3 29.66 -13.98 18.54
C SER A 3 28.33 -14.71 18.36
N CYS A 4 28.38 -15.85 17.68
CA CYS A 4 27.34 -16.86 17.62
C CYS A 4 27.48 -17.76 18.86
N LEU A 5 26.39 -18.27 19.41
CA LEU A 5 26.43 -19.48 20.24
C LEU A 5 25.40 -20.48 19.70
N ASP A 6 25.95 -21.61 19.27
CA ASP A 6 25.26 -22.83 18.89
C ASP A 6 24.62 -23.51 20.11
N GLY A 7 23.50 -24.17 19.86
CA GLY A 7 22.89 -25.14 20.76
C GLY A 7 22.02 -26.09 19.94
N GLY A 8 22.64 -27.13 19.38
CA GLY A 8 21.95 -28.15 18.59
C GLY A 8 21.23 -29.19 19.45
N SER A 9 20.10 -29.70 18.95
CA SER A 9 19.59 -31.04 19.25
C SER A 9 18.62 -31.48 18.14
N THR A 10 18.95 -32.58 17.48
CA THR A 10 18.18 -33.28 16.45
C THR A 10 17.17 -34.23 17.09
N ILE A 11 15.88 -34.10 16.76
CA ILE A 11 14.90 -35.20 16.79
C ILE A 11 13.99 -35.08 15.56
N THR A 12 13.93 -36.16 14.78
CA THR A 12 13.10 -36.39 13.61
C THR A 12 11.64 -36.66 13.99
N GLY A 13 10.70 -36.01 13.29
CA GLY A 13 9.27 -36.35 13.36
C GLY A 13 8.44 -35.49 12.40
N GLY A 14 8.01 -36.07 11.28
CA GLY A 14 7.25 -35.36 10.25
C GLY A 14 5.86 -34.93 10.71
N ARG A 15 5.50 -33.69 10.35
CA ARG A 15 4.14 -33.17 10.22
C ARG A 15 4.20 -31.90 9.36
N SER A 16 3.36 -31.85 8.32
CA SER A 16 3.21 -30.71 7.42
C SER A 16 2.88 -29.44 8.21
N ALA A 17 3.84 -28.53 8.30
CA ALA A 17 3.67 -27.21 8.87
C ALA A 17 3.58 -26.19 7.73
N ALA A 18 2.56 -25.34 7.79
CA ALA A 18 2.32 -24.23 6.88
C ALA A 18 3.61 -23.44 6.61
N ARG A 19 3.79 -22.99 5.36
CA ARG A 19 4.80 -22.01 4.97
C ARG A 19 4.59 -20.75 5.83
N ALA A 20 5.33 -20.64 6.93
CA ALA A 20 5.57 -19.39 7.59
C ALA A 20 6.40 -18.53 6.63
N GLY A 21 5.84 -17.44 6.14
CA GLY A 21 6.56 -16.47 5.32
C GLY A 21 7.78 -15.98 6.09
N SER A 22 8.96 -16.43 5.66
CA SER A 22 10.23 -15.88 6.12
C SER A 22 10.34 -14.46 5.55
N TYR A 23 10.29 -13.45 6.41
CA TYR A 23 10.58 -12.08 6.03
C TYR A 23 12.08 -11.97 5.71
N GLU A 24 12.43 -11.96 4.43
CA GLU A 24 13.77 -11.60 3.99
C GLU A 24 13.91 -10.07 4.01
N ARG A 25 14.96 -9.60 4.67
CA ARG A 25 15.27 -8.17 4.80
C ARG A 25 15.61 -7.62 3.40
N LEU A 26 14.72 -6.78 2.87
CA LEU A 26 14.96 -6.01 1.65
C LEU A 26 16.26 -5.19 1.79
N GLY A 27 17.08 -5.22 0.74
CA GLY A 27 18.28 -4.38 0.61
C GLY A 27 17.93 -2.88 0.54
N SER A 28 18.85 -2.06 0.05
CA SER A 28 18.77 -0.59 -0.01
C SER A 28 17.68 -0.03 -0.95
N ALA A 29 16.45 -0.50 -0.79
CA ALA A 29 15.24 0.01 -1.41
C ALA A 29 14.96 1.45 -0.97
N PRO A 30 14.44 2.32 -1.86
CA PRO A 30 13.94 3.63 -1.51
C PRO A 30 12.89 3.51 -0.42
N THR A 31 12.98 4.39 0.57
CA THR A 31 11.93 4.45 1.58
C THR A 31 10.63 4.99 0.99
N ILE A 32 9.50 4.74 1.66
CA ILE A 32 8.19 5.35 1.30
C ILE A 32 8.27 6.88 1.16
N PHE A 33 9.24 7.53 1.82
CA PHE A 33 9.48 8.96 1.76
C PHE A 33 10.18 9.39 0.48
N GLU A 34 11.18 8.62 0.03
CA GLU A 34 11.81 8.84 -1.28
C GLU A 34 10.76 8.71 -2.38
N ILE A 35 9.86 7.72 -2.26
CA ILE A 35 8.73 7.53 -3.16
C ILE A 35 7.80 8.76 -3.17
N SER A 36 7.29 9.20 -2.02
CA SER A 36 6.44 10.40 -1.97
C SER A 36 7.09 11.65 -2.60
N SER A 37 8.39 11.88 -2.33
CA SER A 37 9.12 13.02 -2.88
C SER A 37 9.28 12.94 -4.41
N MET A 38 9.48 11.73 -4.95
CA MET A 38 9.56 11.47 -6.37
C MET A 38 8.20 11.64 -7.04
N MET A 39 7.10 11.22 -6.40
CA MET A 39 5.72 11.43 -6.89
C MET A 39 5.39 12.93 -6.97
N GLN A 40 5.72 13.71 -5.94
CA GLN A 40 5.51 15.16 -5.96
C GLN A 40 6.31 15.87 -7.05
N ARG A 41 7.55 15.44 -7.32
CA ARG A 41 8.36 15.98 -8.42
C ARG A 41 7.77 15.60 -9.79
N ALA A 42 7.27 14.39 -9.95
CA ALA A 42 6.57 13.96 -11.17
C ALA A 42 5.29 14.80 -11.40
N ARG A 43 4.46 15.00 -10.36
CA ARG A 43 3.26 15.86 -10.40
C ARG A 43 3.57 17.31 -10.77
N ARG A 44 4.68 17.89 -10.29
CA ARG A 44 5.10 19.25 -10.69
C ARG A 44 5.53 19.36 -12.15
N ARG A 45 6.07 18.28 -12.74
CA ARG A 45 6.38 18.23 -14.18
C ARG A 45 5.10 18.14 -15.03
N ILE A 46 4.02 17.56 -14.50
CA ILE A 46 2.72 17.48 -15.15
C ILE A 46 2.09 18.87 -15.31
N GLY A 47 2.12 19.71 -14.27
CA GLY A 47 1.50 21.05 -14.28
C GLY A 47 2.15 22.09 -15.20
N HIS A 48 3.28 21.80 -15.85
CA HIS A 48 4.00 22.73 -16.73
C HIS A 48 3.98 22.30 -18.21
N ARG A 49 3.19 21.27 -18.56
CA ARG A 49 3.18 20.65 -19.90
C ARG A 49 1.79 20.51 -20.52
N GLU A 50 0.81 21.28 -20.03
CA GLU A 50 -0.59 21.23 -20.51
C GLU A 50 -0.81 21.77 -21.93
N GLU A 51 0.19 22.33 -22.62
CA GLU A 51 0.00 22.90 -23.96
C GLU A 51 0.42 22.01 -25.15
N ASP A 52 0.89 20.77 -24.96
CA ASP A 52 1.36 19.91 -26.08
C ASP A 52 0.79 18.47 -26.12
N ILE A 53 -0.45 18.23 -25.65
CA ILE A 53 -1.08 16.89 -25.74
C ILE A 53 -2.45 16.94 -26.41
N LEU A 54 -2.45 17.23 -27.71
CA LEU A 54 -3.40 16.57 -28.61
C LEU A 54 -2.93 15.12 -28.77
N ASP A 55 -3.37 14.25 -27.87
CA ASP A 55 -3.18 12.81 -28.01
C ASP A 55 -4.50 12.10 -27.69
N SER A 56 -5.47 12.38 -28.54
CA SER A 56 -6.57 11.46 -28.79
C SER A 56 -5.92 10.19 -29.39
N GLU A 57 -6.16 9.02 -28.79
CA GLU A 57 -5.90 7.68 -29.37
C GLU A 57 -4.56 6.94 -29.13
N ARG A 58 -3.59 7.36 -28.30
CA ARG A 58 -2.44 6.46 -28.03
C ARG A 58 -2.87 5.23 -27.24
N GLN A 59 -2.85 4.10 -27.95
CA GLN A 59 -2.87 2.76 -27.38
C GLN A 59 -1.43 2.30 -27.18
N GLU A 60 -1.18 1.58 -26.09
CA GLU A 60 0.16 1.06 -25.78
C GLU A 60 0.06 -0.44 -25.50
N GLU A 61 0.93 -1.24 -26.12
CA GLU A 61 0.99 -2.67 -25.83
C GLU A 61 1.81 -2.90 -24.55
N LEU A 62 1.13 -3.31 -23.48
CA LEU A 62 1.72 -3.57 -22.18
C LEU A 62 1.77 -5.07 -21.88
N ARG A 63 2.78 -5.49 -21.12
CA ARG A 63 2.94 -6.88 -20.67
C ARG A 63 2.48 -7.06 -19.24
N PHE A 64 1.63 -8.05 -19.02
CA PHE A 64 1.13 -8.48 -17.71
C PHE A 64 1.71 -9.84 -17.38
N TYR A 65 2.64 -9.87 -16.44
CA TYR A 65 3.40 -11.05 -16.04
C TYR A 65 2.62 -11.88 -15.01
N ASN A 66 2.80 -13.19 -15.03
CA ASN A 66 2.30 -14.11 -14.02
C ASN A 66 3.44 -14.50 -13.07
N ASP A 67 3.12 -15.13 -11.94
CA ASP A 67 4.12 -15.62 -10.97
C ASP A 67 5.04 -16.70 -11.55
N ASP A 68 4.59 -17.42 -12.59
CA ASP A 68 5.38 -18.41 -13.33
C ASP A 68 6.27 -17.79 -14.42
N GLN A 69 6.40 -16.47 -14.44
CA GLN A 69 7.18 -15.67 -15.41
C GLN A 69 6.64 -15.69 -16.85
N THR A 70 5.53 -16.37 -17.11
CA THR A 70 4.79 -16.18 -18.36
C THR A 70 4.15 -14.80 -18.37
N TRP A 71 3.73 -14.31 -19.54
CA TRP A 71 3.08 -13.01 -19.63
C TRP A 71 2.04 -12.97 -20.76
N THR A 72 1.13 -12.02 -20.67
CA THR A 72 0.15 -11.71 -21.71
C THR A 72 0.34 -10.26 -22.15
N ALA A 73 0.51 -10.03 -23.46
CA ALA A 73 0.42 -8.67 -24.02
C ALA A 73 -1.04 -8.27 -24.18
N VAL A 74 -1.33 -7.03 -23.81
CA VAL A 74 -2.62 -6.40 -24.02
C VAL A 74 -2.37 -4.99 -24.55
N VAL A 75 -3.05 -4.65 -25.63
CA VAL A 75 -3.13 -3.28 -26.11
C VAL A 75 -4.05 -2.52 -25.17
N VAL A 76 -3.49 -1.58 -24.43
CA VAL A 76 -4.19 -0.80 -23.42
C VAL A 76 -4.60 0.53 -24.03
N GLU A 77 -5.91 0.77 -24.03
CA GLU A 77 -6.51 2.01 -24.49
C GLU A 77 -6.68 2.98 -23.31
N LYS A 78 -6.95 4.25 -23.65
CA LYS A 78 -7.33 5.25 -22.65
C LYS A 78 -8.62 4.82 -21.93
N ASN A 79 -8.67 5.04 -20.62
CA ASN A 79 -9.79 4.70 -19.74
C ASN A 79 -10.04 3.19 -19.55
N LEU A 80 -9.10 2.31 -19.95
CA LEU A 80 -9.17 0.91 -19.55
C LEU A 80 -8.89 0.81 -18.06
N ARG A 81 -9.94 0.57 -17.27
CA ARG A 81 -9.84 0.42 -15.83
C ARG A 81 -9.25 -0.92 -15.44
N THR A 82 -8.58 -0.95 -14.29
CA THR A 82 -8.00 -2.16 -13.71
C THR A 82 -9.02 -3.30 -13.60
N ILE A 83 -10.25 -3.02 -13.18
CA ILE A 83 -11.30 -4.05 -13.06
C ILE A 83 -11.61 -4.74 -14.39
N ASP A 84 -11.72 -3.96 -15.47
CA ASP A 84 -12.07 -4.46 -16.80
C ASP A 84 -10.90 -5.27 -17.40
N LEU A 85 -9.66 -4.81 -17.18
CA LEU A 85 -8.46 -5.57 -17.54
C LEU A 85 -8.33 -6.88 -16.75
N CYS A 86 -8.63 -6.87 -15.45
CA CYS A 86 -8.63 -8.08 -14.63
C CYS A 86 -9.59 -9.14 -15.20
N GLU A 87 -10.81 -8.75 -15.59
CA GLU A 87 -11.76 -9.67 -16.24
C GLU A 87 -11.18 -10.25 -17.55
N LEU A 88 -10.57 -9.42 -18.39
CA LEU A 88 -9.94 -9.87 -19.63
C LEU A 88 -8.84 -10.91 -19.38
N LEU A 89 -7.95 -10.63 -18.42
CA LEU A 89 -6.85 -11.53 -18.08
C LEU A 89 -7.34 -12.82 -17.42
N LYS A 90 -8.40 -12.76 -16.61
CA LYS A 90 -9.06 -13.95 -16.05
C LYS A 90 -9.59 -14.87 -17.14
N VAL A 91 -10.28 -14.31 -18.15
CA VAL A 91 -10.78 -15.07 -19.30
C VAL A 91 -9.62 -15.71 -20.08
N LYS A 92 -8.58 -14.94 -20.40
CA LYS A 92 -7.41 -15.45 -21.14
C LYS A 92 -6.69 -16.59 -20.41
N ARG A 93 -6.64 -16.54 -19.08
CA ARG A 93 -5.97 -17.56 -18.25
C ARG A 93 -6.91 -18.68 -17.77
N ASN A 94 -8.20 -18.60 -18.09
CA ASN A 94 -9.23 -19.53 -17.61
C ASN A 94 -9.24 -19.65 -16.07
N VAL A 95 -9.22 -18.50 -15.39
CA VAL A 95 -9.28 -18.40 -13.92
C VAL A 95 -10.48 -17.57 -13.47
N SER A 96 -10.88 -17.72 -12.21
CA SER A 96 -12.02 -17.00 -11.61
C SER A 96 -11.71 -16.61 -10.17
N GLY A 97 -12.59 -15.79 -9.57
CA GLY A 97 -12.47 -15.30 -8.20
C GLY A 97 -12.12 -13.81 -8.12
N ILE A 98 -12.40 -13.22 -6.97
CA ILE A 98 -12.22 -11.77 -6.72
C ILE A 98 -10.78 -11.40 -6.39
N ALA A 99 -9.96 -12.34 -5.90
CA ALA A 99 -8.59 -12.03 -5.47
C ALA A 99 -7.64 -11.66 -6.63
N TRP A 100 -8.03 -11.86 -7.88
CA TRP A 100 -7.18 -11.56 -9.03
C TRP A 100 -7.00 -10.06 -9.22
N SER A 101 -5.75 -9.61 -9.22
CA SER A 101 -5.39 -8.20 -9.26
C SER A 101 -4.23 -7.93 -10.20
N VAL A 102 -4.16 -6.70 -10.69
CA VAL A 102 -2.97 -6.14 -11.33
C VAL A 102 -2.12 -5.49 -10.25
N VAL A 103 -0.83 -5.81 -10.22
CA VAL A 103 0.12 -5.30 -9.24
C VAL A 103 1.25 -4.61 -10.00
N GLU A 104 1.45 -3.32 -9.75
CA GLU A 104 2.65 -2.65 -10.25
C GLU A 104 3.85 -2.99 -9.36
N THR A 105 5.00 -3.15 -9.98
CA THR A 105 6.23 -3.58 -9.30
C THR A 105 7.42 -2.77 -9.79
N TRP A 106 8.34 -2.52 -8.86
CA TRP A 106 9.58 -1.80 -9.06
C TRP A 106 10.74 -2.68 -8.57
N PRO A 107 11.19 -3.67 -9.37
CA PRO A 107 12.09 -4.72 -8.88
C PRO A 107 13.39 -4.18 -8.27
N GLU A 108 14.01 -3.20 -8.91
CA GLU A 108 15.24 -2.57 -8.42
C GLU A 108 15.04 -1.76 -7.13
N LEU A 109 13.82 -1.23 -6.94
CA LEU A 109 13.45 -0.46 -5.75
C LEU A 109 12.83 -1.32 -4.66
N GLY A 110 12.54 -2.60 -4.93
CA GLY A 110 12.05 -3.56 -3.95
C GLY A 110 10.65 -3.28 -3.38
N PHE A 111 9.80 -2.55 -4.10
CA PHE A 111 8.42 -2.32 -3.67
C PHE A 111 7.40 -2.61 -4.78
N GLU A 112 6.17 -2.85 -4.34
CA GLU A 112 5.02 -3.16 -5.18
C GLU A 112 3.75 -2.59 -4.54
N ARG A 113 2.73 -2.32 -5.37
CA ARG A 113 1.39 -2.02 -4.89
C ARG A 113 0.34 -2.63 -5.80
N THR A 114 -0.73 -3.10 -5.20
CA THR A 114 -1.92 -3.57 -5.92
C THR A 114 -2.66 -2.35 -6.47
N LEU A 115 -3.06 -2.40 -7.75
CA LEU A 115 -3.86 -1.35 -8.36
C LEU A 115 -5.32 -1.45 -7.93
N GLU A 116 -5.93 -0.31 -7.64
CA GLU A 116 -7.35 -0.23 -7.33
C GLU A 116 -8.20 -0.38 -8.59
N ASP A 117 -9.42 -0.88 -8.42
CA ASP A 117 -10.32 -1.25 -9.52
C ASP A 117 -10.68 -0.09 -10.47
N HIS A 118 -10.71 1.11 -9.91
CA HIS A 118 -11.08 2.34 -10.61
C HIS A 118 -9.89 3.03 -11.30
N GLU A 119 -8.66 2.57 -11.08
CA GLU A 119 -7.47 3.16 -11.70
C GLU A 119 -7.41 2.84 -13.20
N ASP A 120 -6.99 3.82 -14.00
CA ASP A 120 -6.76 3.66 -15.44
C ASP A 120 -5.35 3.13 -15.71
N ILE A 121 -5.23 1.98 -16.36
CA ILE A 121 -3.95 1.30 -16.55
C ILE A 121 -2.95 2.14 -17.35
N LEU A 122 -3.41 2.83 -18.39
CA LEU A 122 -2.55 3.71 -19.18
C LEU A 122 -2.06 4.92 -18.39
N ALA A 123 -2.90 5.46 -17.50
CA ALA A 123 -2.53 6.58 -16.64
C ALA A 123 -1.48 6.14 -15.61
N VAL A 124 -1.69 4.98 -14.97
CA VAL A 124 -0.72 4.38 -14.05
C VAL A 124 0.60 4.11 -14.76
N HIS A 125 0.57 3.50 -15.96
CA HIS A 125 1.77 3.24 -16.73
C HIS A 125 2.60 4.51 -16.97
N ARG A 126 1.95 5.61 -17.40
CA ARG A 126 2.58 6.91 -17.62
C ARG A 126 3.11 7.54 -16.33
N GLU A 127 2.39 7.40 -15.23
CA GLU A 127 2.87 7.84 -13.91
C GLU A 127 4.15 7.12 -13.53
N MET A 128 4.20 5.80 -13.70
CA MET A 128 5.43 5.02 -13.50
C MET A 128 6.57 5.54 -14.40
N GLU A 129 6.28 5.82 -15.68
CA GLU A 129 7.29 6.36 -16.60
C GLU A 129 7.93 7.66 -16.12
N MET A 130 7.10 8.56 -15.58
CA MET A 130 7.56 9.85 -15.09
C MET A 130 8.26 9.76 -13.73
N PHE A 131 7.79 8.87 -12.87
CA PHE A 131 8.25 8.71 -11.50
C PHE A 131 9.73 8.27 -11.43
N ALA A 132 10.06 7.21 -12.17
CA ALA A 132 11.39 6.63 -12.18
C ALA A 132 11.72 6.12 -13.60
N PRO A 133 12.08 7.03 -14.52
CA PRO A 133 12.22 6.72 -15.95
C PRO A 133 13.34 5.72 -16.26
N HIS A 134 14.33 5.61 -15.36
CA HIS A 134 15.50 4.74 -15.52
C HIS A 134 15.38 3.41 -14.77
N HIS A 135 14.28 3.16 -14.07
CA HIS A 135 14.08 1.93 -13.31
C HIS A 135 13.16 0.98 -14.06
N GLU A 136 13.45 -0.32 -13.94
CA GLU A 136 12.56 -1.34 -14.44
C GLU A 136 11.19 -1.27 -13.74
N ARG A 137 10.12 -1.37 -14.53
CA ARG A 137 8.72 -1.42 -14.08
C ARG A 137 8.00 -2.57 -14.74
N LYS A 138 7.18 -3.29 -13.96
CA LYS A 138 6.38 -4.42 -14.46
C LYS A 138 4.99 -4.41 -13.85
N PHE A 139 4.01 -4.87 -14.62
CA PHE A 139 2.69 -5.25 -14.13
C PHE A 139 2.61 -6.75 -13.95
N TYR A 140 2.16 -7.21 -12.79
CA TYR A 140 1.87 -8.62 -12.51
C TYR A 140 0.37 -8.86 -12.40
N PHE A 141 -0.11 -9.97 -12.94
CA PHE A 141 -1.45 -10.48 -12.78
C PHE A 141 -1.43 -11.72 -11.86
N ARG A 142 -1.84 -11.52 -10.61
CA ARG A 142 -1.72 -12.53 -9.53
C ARG A 142 -2.84 -12.39 -8.52
N GLN A 143 -2.92 -13.35 -7.59
CA GLN A 143 -3.89 -13.31 -6.51
C GLN A 143 -3.38 -12.45 -5.36
N ASP A 144 -4.17 -11.45 -4.98
CA ASP A 144 -4.06 -10.67 -3.77
C ASP A 144 -5.33 -10.88 -2.93
N PHE A 145 -5.20 -11.72 -1.90
CA PHE A 145 -6.31 -12.03 -1.00
C PHE A 145 -6.59 -10.90 0.01
N LEU A 146 -5.68 -9.94 0.16
CA LEU A 146 -5.81 -8.86 1.13
C LEU A 146 -6.58 -7.65 0.58
N LYS A 147 -6.58 -7.46 -0.75
CA LYS A 147 -7.23 -6.31 -1.43
C LYS A 147 -8.65 -6.03 -0.92
N TYR A 148 -9.48 -7.06 -0.82
CA TYR A 148 -10.88 -6.93 -0.38
C TYR A 148 -11.12 -7.40 1.05
N GLU A 149 -10.12 -7.97 1.72
CA GLU A 149 -10.30 -8.54 3.07
C GLU A 149 -10.72 -7.47 4.08
N PHE A 150 -10.32 -6.22 3.85
CA PHE A 150 -10.77 -5.07 4.63
C PHE A 150 -12.30 -4.93 4.66
N PHE A 151 -13.00 -5.17 3.54
CA PHE A 151 -14.45 -5.08 3.46
C PHE A 151 -15.16 -6.33 3.99
N ILE A 152 -14.49 -7.48 3.89
CA ILE A 152 -15.02 -8.77 4.32
C ILE A 152 -14.91 -8.90 5.84
N ASN A 153 -13.70 -8.71 6.39
CA ASN A 153 -13.37 -8.88 7.79
C ASN A 153 -12.53 -7.71 8.35
N PRO A 154 -13.12 -6.50 8.45
CA PRO A 154 -12.40 -5.29 8.87
C PRO A 154 -11.74 -5.39 10.24
N LYS A 155 -12.22 -6.29 11.12
CA LYS A 155 -11.69 -6.55 12.47
C LYS A 155 -10.21 -6.94 12.48
N GLN A 156 -9.71 -7.56 11.41
CA GLN A 156 -8.31 -8.00 11.33
C GLN A 156 -7.32 -6.83 11.15
N PHE A 157 -7.79 -5.69 10.66
CA PHE A 157 -6.94 -4.55 10.30
C PHE A 157 -6.84 -3.52 11.42
N PHE A 158 -7.86 -3.42 12.27
CA PHE A 158 -7.97 -2.36 13.27
C PHE A 158 -8.22 -2.93 14.66
N PRO A 159 -7.15 -3.12 15.46
CA PRO A 159 -7.27 -3.29 16.90
C PRO A 159 -8.07 -2.13 17.51
N THR A 160 -8.85 -2.40 18.56
CA THR A 160 -9.76 -1.42 19.18
C THR A 160 -9.07 -0.11 19.60
N ASP A 161 -7.82 -0.21 20.00
CA ASP A 161 -6.97 0.87 20.49
C ASP A 161 -6.26 1.64 19.34
N MET A 162 -6.34 1.15 18.10
CA MET A 162 -5.73 1.77 16.93
C MET A 162 -6.66 2.78 16.24
N VAL A 163 -7.99 2.59 16.28
CA VAL A 163 -8.94 3.41 15.52
C VAL A 163 -9.91 4.13 16.44
N ALA A 164 -10.31 5.36 16.10
CA ALA A 164 -11.62 5.86 16.52
C ALA A 164 -12.28 6.62 15.39
N PHE A 165 -13.59 6.61 15.49
CA PHE A 165 -14.50 7.31 14.61
C PHE A 165 -14.84 8.66 15.27
N PRO A 166 -14.81 9.75 14.51
CA PRO A 166 -15.31 11.04 14.99
C PRO A 166 -16.75 10.88 15.51
N HIS A 167 -17.07 11.49 16.66
CA HIS A 167 -18.39 11.51 17.31
C HIS A 167 -18.92 10.23 17.96
N ASP A 168 -18.16 9.12 17.98
CA ASP A 168 -18.54 7.91 18.72
C ASP A 168 -17.90 7.93 20.12
N GLU A 169 -18.55 8.55 21.10
CA GLU A 169 -18.06 8.59 22.50
C GLU A 169 -18.39 7.33 23.29
N ASP A 170 -19.25 6.42 22.80
CA ASP A 170 -19.69 5.29 23.60
C ASP A 170 -20.15 4.12 22.71
N ARG A 171 -19.30 3.09 22.54
CA ARG A 171 -19.75 1.78 22.06
C ARG A 171 -19.06 0.67 22.86
N GLY A 172 -19.87 -0.02 23.65
CA GLY A 172 -19.50 -1.25 24.32
C GLY A 172 -19.45 -2.42 23.33
N THR A 173 -18.78 -3.50 23.71
CA THR A 173 -18.72 -4.79 22.99
C THR A 173 -18.20 -4.79 21.54
N PHE A 174 -17.33 -5.77 21.25
CA PHE A 174 -16.60 -5.92 19.97
C PHE A 174 -17.48 -6.05 18.70
N CYS A 175 -18.73 -6.51 18.82
CA CYS A 175 -19.68 -6.59 17.70
C CYS A 175 -20.22 -5.21 17.27
N GLU A 176 -20.29 -4.24 18.19
CA GLU A 176 -20.75 -2.89 17.88
C GLU A 176 -19.71 -2.11 17.07
N VAL A 177 -18.42 -2.33 17.37
CA VAL A 177 -17.28 -1.70 16.66
C VAL A 177 -17.21 -2.13 15.20
N GLU A 178 -17.44 -3.41 14.89
CA GLU A 178 -17.43 -3.91 13.51
C GLU A 178 -18.60 -3.38 12.70
N SER A 179 -19.79 -3.35 13.30
CA SER A 179 -20.99 -2.83 12.66
C SER A 179 -20.86 -1.32 12.43
N ALA A 180 -20.31 -0.60 13.40
CA ALA A 180 -20.00 0.83 13.26
C ALA A 180 -18.97 1.09 12.15
N LEU A 181 -17.88 0.31 12.10
CA LEU A 181 -16.87 0.43 11.05
C LEU A 181 -17.43 0.12 9.66
N ARG A 182 -18.24 -0.95 9.50
CA ARG A 182 -18.92 -1.23 8.22
C ARG A 182 -19.86 -0.09 7.82
N ASN A 183 -20.66 0.41 8.75
CA ASN A 183 -21.58 1.52 8.49
C ASN A 183 -20.82 2.78 8.10
N TYR A 184 -19.71 3.07 8.78
CA TYR A 184 -18.85 4.20 8.49
C TYR A 184 -18.22 4.14 7.09
N LEU A 185 -17.67 2.99 6.71
CA LEU A 185 -17.08 2.78 5.39
C LEU A 185 -18.10 2.84 4.25
N SER A 186 -19.37 2.57 4.54
CA SER A 186 -20.45 2.62 3.55
C SER A 186 -20.96 4.04 3.29
N ARG A 187 -20.47 5.06 4.00
CA ARG A 187 -20.91 6.45 3.85
C ARG A 187 -20.10 7.16 2.77
N GLU A 188 -20.79 7.70 1.77
CA GLU A 188 -20.17 8.56 0.75
C GLU A 188 -19.68 9.91 1.30
N ASP A 189 -20.31 10.39 2.39
CA ASP A 189 -19.97 11.64 3.09
C ASP A 189 -19.13 11.42 4.36
N GLY A 190 -18.59 10.21 4.53
CA GLY A 190 -17.84 9.82 5.72
C GLY A 190 -16.59 10.67 5.93
N GLU A 191 -16.37 11.09 7.19
CA GLU A 191 -15.07 11.63 7.57
C GLU A 191 -13.97 10.55 7.41
N CYS A 192 -12.70 10.94 7.47
CA CYS A 192 -11.59 9.98 7.49
C CYS A 192 -11.42 9.46 8.93
N PRO A 193 -11.31 8.14 9.17
CA PRO A 193 -11.20 7.63 10.53
C PRO A 193 -9.86 8.05 11.13
N GLN A 194 -9.84 8.24 12.45
CA GLN A 194 -8.60 8.53 13.14
C GLN A 194 -7.87 7.24 13.43
N VAL A 195 -6.71 7.04 12.81
CA VAL A 195 -5.87 5.85 13.00
C VAL A 195 -4.59 6.24 13.71
N PHE A 196 -4.37 5.71 14.90
CA PHE A 196 -3.20 5.97 15.74
C PHE A 196 -2.36 4.71 15.92
N SER A 197 -1.08 4.76 15.56
CA SER A 197 -0.19 3.60 15.71
C SER A 197 1.27 4.00 15.91
N SER A 198 2.05 3.11 16.50
CA SER A 198 3.50 3.24 16.52
C SER A 198 4.12 2.61 15.28
N VAL A 199 5.01 3.33 14.60
CA VAL A 199 5.70 2.84 13.39
C VAL A 199 7.21 2.93 13.56
N TRP A 200 7.93 2.08 12.83
CA TRP A 200 9.38 2.18 12.70
C TRP A 200 9.72 3.01 11.46
N MET A 201 10.45 4.11 11.65
CA MET A 201 10.95 4.94 10.56
C MET A 201 12.46 4.86 10.50
N ARG A 202 12.99 4.69 9.29
CA ARG A 202 14.42 4.81 9.00
C ARG A 202 14.77 6.29 8.88
N ASP A 203 15.76 6.71 9.66
CA ASP A 203 16.38 8.02 9.54
C ASP A 203 17.40 7.99 8.40
N GLU A 204 17.26 8.87 7.41
CA GLU A 204 18.10 8.84 6.20
C GLU A 204 19.55 9.22 6.50
N LEU A 205 19.76 10.17 7.41
CA LEU A 205 21.09 10.70 7.73
C LEU A 205 21.93 9.70 8.53
N SER A 206 21.31 9.07 9.53
CA SER A 206 22.01 8.13 10.42
C SER A 206 21.83 6.67 10.00
N ASN A 207 20.95 6.38 9.05
CA ASN A 207 20.60 5.02 8.61
C ASN A 207 20.11 4.12 9.77
N THR A 208 19.56 4.73 10.81
CA THR A 208 19.05 4.04 12.00
C THR A 208 17.52 3.96 11.98
N TRP A 209 16.96 2.94 12.61
CA TRP A 209 15.52 2.81 12.78
C TRP A 209 15.09 3.38 14.12
N ARG A 210 14.10 4.27 14.10
CA ARG A 210 13.48 4.82 15.31
C ARG A 210 11.99 4.49 15.36
N LYS A 211 11.52 4.11 16.54
CA LYS A 211 10.09 3.98 16.81
C LYS A 211 9.51 5.38 17.01
N THR A 212 8.50 5.74 16.22
CA THR A 212 7.70 6.96 16.38
C THR A 212 6.23 6.59 16.50
N TYR A 213 5.40 7.61 16.71
CA TYR A 213 3.95 7.49 16.66
C TYR A 213 3.39 8.33 15.52
N MET A 214 2.42 7.76 14.82
CA MET A 214 1.71 8.41 13.71
C MET A 214 0.21 8.46 13.98
N LEU A 215 -0.41 9.56 13.54
CA LEU A 215 -1.85 9.76 13.54
C LEU A 215 -2.30 10.07 12.11
N LEU A 216 -3.18 9.25 11.55
CA LEU A 216 -3.98 9.62 10.38
C LEU A 216 -5.23 10.34 10.89
N ARG A 217 -5.47 11.58 10.45
CA ARG A 217 -6.67 12.35 10.78
C ARG A 217 -6.94 13.35 9.66
N GLU A 218 -8.20 13.56 9.29
CA GLU A 218 -8.58 14.56 8.28
C GLU A 218 -7.81 14.39 6.95
N ARG A 219 -7.58 13.13 6.54
CA ARG A 219 -6.78 12.76 5.35
C ARG A 219 -5.31 13.17 5.40
N LYS A 220 -4.79 13.53 6.57
CA LYS A 220 -3.40 13.92 6.80
C LYS A 220 -2.72 12.94 7.75
N LEU A 221 -1.45 12.66 7.48
CA LEU A 221 -0.60 11.90 8.37
C LEU A 221 0.27 12.84 9.19
N TYR A 222 0.28 12.57 10.48
CA TYR A 222 0.90 13.38 11.49
C TYR A 222 1.93 12.57 12.26
N THR A 223 3.06 13.19 12.64
CA THR A 223 4.07 12.58 13.52
C THR A 223 4.39 13.47 14.71
N THR A 224 4.77 12.86 15.83
CA THR A 224 5.37 13.57 16.96
C THR A 224 6.89 13.70 16.80
N LYS A 225 7.46 14.81 17.28
CA LYS A 225 8.91 14.99 17.43
C LYS A 225 9.43 14.43 18.77
N LYS A 226 8.55 14.14 19.74
CA LYS A 226 8.91 13.60 21.06
C LYS A 226 8.51 12.12 21.17
N VAL A 227 9.47 11.29 21.55
CA VAL A 227 9.40 9.81 21.60
C VAL A 227 8.56 9.28 22.79
N SER A 228 8.12 10.15 23.71
CA SER A 228 7.67 9.75 25.06
C SER A 228 6.16 9.89 25.32
N LEU A 229 5.28 9.46 24.40
CA LEU A 229 3.83 9.45 24.68
C LEU A 229 3.22 8.07 24.48
N PRO A 230 2.72 7.42 25.56
CA PRO A 230 2.10 6.11 25.47
C PRO A 230 0.58 6.16 25.23
N LEU A 231 -0.06 7.34 25.15
CA LEU A 231 -1.51 7.44 25.19
C LEU A 231 -2.06 8.39 24.12
N ARG A 232 -2.98 7.85 23.31
CA ARG A 232 -3.73 8.51 22.22
C ARG A 232 -4.25 9.91 22.59
N ASN A 233 -4.79 10.06 23.80
CA ASN A 233 -5.38 11.32 24.28
C ASN A 233 -4.36 12.46 24.35
N TYR A 234 -3.09 12.15 24.58
CA TYR A 234 -2.06 13.18 24.73
C TYR A 234 -1.54 13.70 23.41
N LEU A 235 -1.72 13.01 22.28
CA LEU A 235 -1.23 13.58 21.01
C LEU A 235 -2.06 14.76 20.52
N LEU A 236 -3.35 14.80 20.88
CA LEU A 236 -4.19 15.98 20.63
C LEU A 236 -3.69 17.22 21.40
N ASP A 237 -2.96 17.02 22.50
CA ASP A 237 -2.43 18.09 23.36
C ASP A 237 -0.99 18.51 23.03
N TYR A 238 -0.34 17.85 22.05
CA TYR A 238 1.07 18.10 21.71
C TYR A 238 1.21 18.76 20.34
N PRO A 239 2.31 19.49 20.08
CA PRO A 239 2.57 20.06 18.76
C PRO A 239 2.79 18.94 17.75
N ILE A 240 1.70 18.57 17.08
CA ILE A 240 1.69 17.67 15.96
C ILE A 240 2.26 18.40 14.74
N VAL A 241 3.17 17.77 14.02
CA VAL A 241 3.67 18.31 12.74
C VAL A 241 3.05 17.50 11.61
N GLU A 242 2.36 18.19 10.70
CA GLU A 242 1.91 17.63 9.44
C GLU A 242 3.12 17.09 8.68
N TYR A 243 3.07 15.83 8.27
CA TYR A 243 4.18 15.24 7.55
C TYR A 243 4.21 15.81 6.13
N PRO A 244 5.26 16.52 5.70
CA PRO A 244 5.33 17.09 4.37
C PRO A 244 5.60 15.96 3.36
N GLY A 245 4.54 15.37 2.82
CA GLY A 245 4.67 14.25 1.88
C GLY A 245 3.35 13.68 1.33
N LEU A 246 2.23 13.93 2.02
CA LEU A 246 0.91 13.47 1.56
C LEU A 246 0.09 14.66 1.06
N ASN A 247 0.40 15.10 -0.17
CA ASN A 247 -0.49 15.90 -1.02
C ASN A 247 -0.30 15.42 -2.45
#